data_AF-A0A7L2XIJ6-F1
#
_entry.id   AF-A0A7L2XIJ6-F1
#
_cell.length_a   1.000
_cell.length_b   1.000
_cell.length_c   1.000
_cell.angle_alpha   90.00
_cell.angle_beta   90.00
_cell.angle_gamma   90.00
#
_symmetry.space_group_name_H-M   'P 1'
#
loop_
_entity.id
_entity.type
_entity.pdbx_description
1 polymer ?
#
loop_
_entity_poly.entity_id
_entity_poly.type
_entity_poly.pdbx_seq_one_letter_code
_entity_poly.pdbx_strand_id
1 'polypeptide(L)'
;LKLELPTVNLDREVTLLATVPGVVQSLKSCAATWQKLISRVLEEELKKVPQGNGPLAEVDLWRKKNATFSALTEQIKLPEVQKVLEILQKAESEFTGDLKVVFSDLEKHHMEAQDNAKFLSTLERHLKNLSTGTGNDVISNTIPSLLNALRMVWIMSRHYNKDERMVPLLERISWEICARVRRVLDLQTLFAQDTTAAKFKVIEAKNTLEQWKKCYFTTCTQVEESGSERFWKFDVKRLFEETDYMASICQEMHDVFQDIEEKLKRFIDQSFKTLRSAETAFDMLLKYKQIQIRETINKQLMKKFRDVLEKYSKEVKMVKEIFVQNLKDPPLYKNHPPVAGAISWSRSLFRRIQHTILRFQEVEELLATERGKEVKQKYLQVAKKMKEYEDQKYHQWRERTEHVIPLLLKDTLLTVSSATEDLVTKKSICFALNFSPEIQEIIIETKYMEQLGLPVPELARYVALQEDKFLRYTSKLKAMLDRYHKLMHMMNEAEIKLLNDYLQELWKLLKTGYKRLTWKSVGNGDTILK
;
A
#
# COMPACT_ATOMS: atom_id res chain seq x y z
N LEU A 1 50.75 41.55 -7.69
CA LEU A 1 51.83 41.56 -8.70
C LEU A 1 52.08 43.00 -9.11
N LYS A 2 53.28 43.53 -8.87
CA LYS A 2 53.65 44.90 -9.25
C LYS A 2 55.08 44.92 -9.78
N LEU A 3 55.31 45.56 -10.92
CA LEU A 3 56.65 45.86 -11.44
C LEU A 3 57.28 46.96 -10.56
N GLU A 4 58.49 46.71 -10.05
CA GLU A 4 59.23 47.69 -9.26
C GLU A 4 59.73 48.81 -10.17
N LEU A 5 59.47 50.07 -9.82
CA LEU A 5 59.95 51.21 -10.60
C LEU A 5 61.38 51.55 -10.19
N PRO A 6 62.23 52.00 -11.12
CA PRO A 6 63.60 52.37 -10.79
C PRO A 6 63.61 53.58 -9.85
N THR A 7 64.52 53.57 -8.87
CA THR A 7 64.72 54.68 -7.92
C THR A 7 65.41 55.91 -8.53
N VAL A 8 65.69 55.88 -9.84
CA VAL A 8 66.44 56.91 -10.56
C VAL A 8 65.47 57.96 -11.10
N ASN A 9 65.81 59.24 -10.97
CA ASN A 9 64.99 60.31 -11.52
C ASN A 9 64.98 60.24 -13.07
N LEU A 10 63.79 59.96 -13.63
CA LEU A 10 63.54 59.81 -15.05
C LEU A 10 63.18 61.14 -15.75
N ASP A 11 63.17 62.30 -15.10
CA ASP A 11 62.68 63.57 -15.67
C ASP A 11 63.52 64.12 -16.83
N ARG A 12 64.79 63.70 -16.94
CA ARG A 12 65.72 64.16 -17.97
C ARG A 12 65.45 63.54 -19.35
N GLU A 13 66.03 64.13 -20.39
CA GLU A 13 65.93 63.63 -21.78
C GLU A 13 66.56 62.24 -21.94
N VAL A 14 65.88 61.38 -22.72
CA VAL A 14 66.23 59.98 -22.96
C VAL A 14 67.65 59.82 -23.52
N THR A 15 68.09 60.74 -24.39
CA THR A 15 69.43 60.77 -24.99
C THR A 15 70.54 61.05 -23.99
N LEU A 16 70.28 61.87 -22.96
CA LEU A 16 71.25 62.19 -21.91
C LEU A 16 71.32 61.09 -20.86
N LEU A 17 70.20 60.42 -20.56
CA LEU A 17 70.18 59.31 -19.61
C LEU A 17 70.80 58.03 -20.18
N ALA A 18 70.73 57.83 -21.50
CA ALA A 18 71.32 56.69 -22.19
C ALA A 18 72.87 56.71 -22.23
N THR A 19 73.50 57.87 -22.05
CA THR A 19 74.97 58.02 -22.06
C THR A 19 75.61 57.93 -20.67
N VAL A 20 74.82 57.88 -19.59
CA VAL A 20 75.32 57.80 -18.21
C VAL A 20 75.40 56.33 -17.76
N PRO A 21 76.61 55.73 -17.61
CA PRO A 21 76.75 54.29 -17.36
C PRO A 21 76.10 53.82 -16.05
N GLY A 22 76.17 54.63 -14.99
CA GLY A 22 75.56 54.29 -13.70
C GLY A 22 74.03 54.26 -13.73
N VAL A 23 73.40 55.12 -14.54
CA VAL A 23 71.94 55.13 -14.74
C VAL A 23 71.53 53.92 -15.57
N VAL A 24 72.22 53.67 -16.69
CA VAL A 24 71.96 52.51 -17.56
C VAL A 24 72.09 51.20 -16.79
N GLN A 25 73.11 51.04 -15.94
CA GLN A 25 73.30 49.83 -15.13
C GLN A 25 72.16 49.62 -14.12
N SER A 26 71.66 50.70 -13.47
CA SER A 26 70.53 50.61 -12.55
C SER A 26 69.21 50.32 -13.26
N LEU A 27 69.00 50.88 -14.46
CA LEU A 27 67.83 50.57 -15.29
C LEU A 27 67.88 49.12 -15.80
N LYS A 28 69.07 48.62 -16.13
CA LYS A 28 69.29 47.22 -16.53
C LYS A 28 68.98 46.24 -15.40
N SER A 29 69.41 46.52 -14.17
CA SER A 29 69.06 45.66 -13.02
C SER A 29 67.55 45.64 -12.78
N CYS A 30 66.88 46.79 -12.91
CA CYS A 30 65.43 46.91 -12.78
C CYS A 30 64.68 46.15 -13.90
N ALA A 31 65.13 46.28 -15.14
CA ALA A 31 64.55 45.54 -16.26
C ALA A 31 64.81 44.02 -16.15
N ALA A 32 65.94 43.60 -15.57
CA ALA A 32 66.22 42.19 -15.31
C ALA A 32 65.32 41.62 -14.20
N THR A 33 64.95 42.42 -13.19
CA THR A 33 63.95 41.98 -12.19
C THR A 33 62.56 41.86 -12.82
N TRP A 34 62.19 42.76 -13.75
CA TRP A 34 60.94 42.64 -14.52
C TRP A 34 60.92 41.37 -15.36
N GLN A 35 61.99 41.10 -16.11
CA GLN A 35 62.13 39.90 -16.93
C GLN A 35 61.92 38.64 -16.09
N LYS A 36 62.64 38.51 -14.96
CA LYS A 36 62.50 37.37 -14.04
C LYS A 36 61.09 37.26 -13.47
N LEU A 37 60.48 38.38 -13.08
CA LEU A 37 59.12 38.40 -12.54
C LEU A 37 58.11 37.88 -13.57
N ILE A 38 58.16 38.39 -14.80
CA ILE A 38 57.22 38.04 -15.85
C ILE A 38 57.40 36.59 -16.28
N SER A 39 58.64 36.13 -16.49
CA SER A 39 58.91 34.72 -16.80
C SER A 39 58.42 33.79 -15.69
N ARG A 40 58.65 34.13 -14.42
CA ARG A 40 58.15 33.34 -13.29
C ARG A 40 56.62 33.28 -13.28
N VAL A 41 55.94 34.41 -13.45
CA VAL A 41 54.46 34.45 -13.44
C VAL A 41 53.89 33.69 -14.64
N LEU A 42 54.50 33.80 -15.82
CA LEU A 42 54.10 33.03 -17.00
C LEU A 42 54.20 31.53 -16.72
N GLU A 43 55.33 31.06 -16.19
CA GLU A 43 55.50 29.65 -15.83
C GLU A 43 54.51 29.17 -14.76
N GLU A 44 54.29 29.97 -13.71
CA GLU A 44 53.35 29.64 -12.63
C GLU A 44 51.92 29.56 -13.15
N GLU A 45 51.46 30.53 -13.95
CA GLU A 45 50.12 30.53 -14.53
C GLU A 45 49.94 29.39 -15.54
N LEU A 46 50.94 29.09 -16.38
CA LEU A 46 50.85 28.00 -17.35
C LEU A 46 50.71 26.63 -16.70
N LYS A 47 51.36 26.41 -15.54
CA LYS A 47 51.29 25.15 -14.78
C LYS A 47 49.98 24.97 -13.99
N LYS A 48 49.18 26.03 -13.79
CA LYS A 48 47.92 25.93 -13.03
C LYS A 48 46.89 25.04 -13.74
N VAL A 49 46.29 24.17 -12.96
CA VAL A 49 45.15 23.33 -13.34
C VAL A 49 43.86 23.84 -12.68
N PRO A 50 42.67 23.56 -13.26
CA PRO A 50 41.43 24.07 -12.71
C PRO A 50 41.09 23.39 -11.37
N GLN A 51 40.72 24.19 -10.37
CA GLN A 51 40.46 23.74 -9.00
C GLN A 51 39.03 23.24 -8.83
N GLY A 52 38.87 21.93 -8.58
CA GLY A 52 37.57 21.25 -8.44
C GLY A 52 37.22 20.42 -9.68
N ASN A 53 36.20 19.57 -9.56
CA ASN A 53 35.83 18.60 -10.60
C ASN A 53 34.80 19.14 -11.60
N GLY A 54 34.04 20.19 -11.21
CA GLY A 54 33.00 20.77 -12.05
C GLY A 54 33.55 21.62 -13.22
N PRO A 55 32.71 21.94 -14.20
CA PRO A 55 33.11 22.69 -15.40
C PRO A 55 33.31 24.19 -15.12
N LEU A 56 32.68 24.75 -14.07
CA LEU A 56 32.89 26.14 -13.66
C LEU A 56 34.33 26.43 -13.25
N ALA A 57 35.07 25.42 -12.77
CA ALA A 57 36.47 25.56 -12.42
C ALA A 57 37.35 25.94 -13.63
N GLU A 58 37.02 25.45 -14.82
CA GLU A 58 37.70 25.81 -16.08
C GLU A 58 37.49 27.30 -16.41
N VAL A 59 36.24 27.76 -16.28
CA VAL A 59 35.86 29.17 -16.49
C VAL A 59 36.62 30.08 -15.51
N ASP A 60 36.66 29.70 -14.23
CA ASP A 60 37.34 30.47 -13.19
C ASP A 60 38.86 30.51 -13.41
N LEU A 61 39.45 29.41 -13.90
CA LEU A 61 40.87 29.36 -14.25
C LEU A 61 41.21 30.36 -15.35
N TRP A 62 40.49 30.34 -16.48
CA TRP A 62 40.75 31.25 -17.59
C TRP A 62 40.44 32.71 -17.22
N ARG A 63 39.42 32.96 -16.40
CA ARG A 63 39.12 34.29 -15.88
C ARG A 63 40.27 34.83 -15.01
N LYS A 64 40.83 34.00 -14.11
CA LYS A 64 41.98 34.37 -13.26
C LYS A 64 43.27 34.58 -14.08
N LYS A 65 43.55 33.72 -15.06
CA LYS A 65 44.69 33.88 -15.99
C LYS A 65 44.59 35.19 -16.75
N ASN A 66 43.42 35.49 -17.33
CA ASN A 66 43.19 36.73 -18.04
C ASN A 66 43.39 37.96 -17.14
N ALA A 67 42.85 37.96 -15.91
CA ALA A 67 43.03 39.06 -14.97
C ALA A 67 44.51 39.28 -14.61
N THR A 68 45.26 38.20 -14.40
CA THR A 68 46.69 38.25 -14.04
C THR A 68 47.53 38.80 -15.20
N PHE A 69 47.34 38.28 -16.42
CA PHE A 69 48.06 38.76 -17.58
C PHE A 69 47.66 40.18 -17.98
N SER A 70 46.36 40.54 -17.89
CA SER A 70 45.90 41.92 -18.14
C SER A 70 46.59 42.92 -17.21
N ALA A 71 46.67 42.60 -15.92
CA ALA A 71 47.33 43.46 -14.94
C ALA A 71 48.83 43.65 -15.23
N LEU A 72 49.53 42.61 -15.71
CA LEU A 72 50.94 42.73 -16.10
C LEU A 72 51.10 43.53 -17.40
N THR A 73 50.25 43.29 -18.40
CA THR A 73 50.28 44.01 -19.68
C THR A 73 49.97 45.50 -19.49
N GLU A 74 49.05 45.86 -18.60
CA GLU A 74 48.76 47.26 -18.24
C GLU A 74 49.96 47.93 -17.56
N GLN A 75 50.67 47.21 -16.68
CA GLN A 75 51.86 47.74 -16.03
C GLN A 75 53.01 48.00 -17.01
N ILE A 76 53.18 47.15 -18.03
CA ILE A 76 54.20 47.39 -19.08
C ILE A 76 53.87 48.64 -19.89
N LYS A 77 52.59 48.96 -20.08
CA LYS A 77 52.13 50.15 -20.82
C LYS A 77 52.25 51.45 -20.03
N LEU A 78 52.66 51.42 -18.76
CA LEU A 78 52.86 52.63 -17.97
C LEU A 78 53.95 53.53 -18.61
N PRO A 79 53.76 54.85 -18.62
CA PRO A 79 54.67 55.78 -19.30
C PRO A 79 56.09 55.73 -18.75
N GLU A 80 56.24 55.51 -17.42
CA GLU A 80 57.54 55.36 -16.77
C GLU A 80 58.27 54.11 -17.25
N VAL A 81 57.56 52.99 -17.40
CA VAL A 81 58.12 51.72 -17.90
C VAL A 81 58.53 51.85 -19.36
N GLN A 82 57.68 52.47 -20.20
CA GLN A 82 58.00 52.75 -21.60
C GLN A 82 59.23 53.64 -21.74
N LYS A 83 59.37 54.68 -20.91
CA LYS A 83 60.54 55.56 -20.89
C LYS A 83 61.82 54.81 -20.54
N VAL A 84 61.78 53.88 -19.58
CA VAL A 84 62.92 53.01 -19.24
C VAL A 84 63.32 52.13 -20.43
N LEU A 85 62.35 51.58 -21.15
CA LEU A 85 62.60 50.76 -22.35
C LEU A 85 63.25 51.58 -23.47
N GLU A 86 62.79 52.81 -23.70
CA GLU A 86 63.38 53.72 -24.69
C GLU A 86 64.84 54.09 -24.37
N ILE A 87 65.15 54.35 -23.09
CA ILE A 87 66.52 54.63 -22.63
C ILE A 87 67.42 53.41 -22.86
N LEU A 88 66.98 52.23 -22.43
CA LEU A 88 67.73 50.99 -22.60
C LEU A 88 67.91 50.62 -24.06
N GLN A 89 66.92 50.89 -24.93
CA GLN A 89 67.01 50.60 -26.36
C GLN A 89 68.06 51.46 -27.06
N LYS A 90 68.30 52.69 -26.60
CA LYS A 90 69.37 53.55 -27.12
C LYS A 90 70.75 53.20 -26.57
N ALA A 91 70.83 52.67 -25.35
CA ALA A 91 72.10 52.39 -24.67
C ALA A 91 72.65 50.97 -24.94
N GLU A 92 71.78 49.94 -24.92
CA GLU A 92 72.16 48.53 -25.08
C GLU A 92 71.06 47.73 -25.80
N SER A 93 71.19 47.56 -27.12
CA SER A 93 70.16 46.92 -27.94
C SER A 93 69.95 45.43 -27.65
N GLU A 94 71.01 44.68 -27.33
CA GLU A 94 70.94 43.21 -27.11
C GLU A 94 70.04 42.85 -25.92
N PHE A 95 70.24 43.47 -24.76
CA PHE A 95 69.41 43.21 -23.57
C PHE A 95 67.94 43.60 -23.77
N THR A 96 67.69 44.68 -24.53
CA THR A 96 66.30 45.03 -24.89
C THR A 96 65.66 44.05 -25.86
N GLY A 97 66.45 43.30 -26.64
CA GLY A 97 65.98 42.20 -27.46
C GLY A 97 65.36 41.09 -26.60
N ASP A 98 66.09 40.60 -25.61
CA ASP A 98 65.63 39.53 -24.70
C ASP A 98 64.38 39.93 -23.91
N LEU A 99 64.31 41.19 -23.47
CA LEU A 99 63.15 41.71 -22.75
C LEU A 99 61.91 41.81 -23.65
N LYS A 100 62.09 42.21 -24.91
CA LYS A 100 61.01 42.25 -25.92
C LYS A 100 60.45 40.87 -26.23
N VAL A 101 61.28 39.82 -26.20
CA VAL A 101 60.81 38.43 -26.36
C VAL A 101 59.84 38.07 -25.23
N VAL A 102 60.22 38.32 -23.97
CA VAL A 102 59.36 38.02 -22.80
C VAL A 102 58.06 38.83 -22.83
N PHE A 103 58.09 40.08 -23.28
CA PHE A 103 56.88 40.89 -23.45
C PHE A 103 55.99 40.36 -24.57
N SER A 104 56.57 39.94 -25.69
CA SER A 104 55.82 39.33 -26.79
C SER A 104 55.13 38.03 -26.36
N ASP A 105 55.82 37.20 -25.58
CA ASP A 105 55.26 35.98 -25.00
C ASP A 105 54.11 36.29 -24.04
N LEU A 106 54.26 37.32 -23.19
CA LEU A 106 53.19 37.78 -22.31
C LEU A 106 51.98 38.29 -23.10
N GLU A 107 52.17 39.09 -24.14
CA GLU A 107 51.08 39.59 -25.00
C GLU A 107 50.36 38.44 -25.71
N LYS A 108 51.09 37.45 -26.21
CA LYS A 108 50.53 36.24 -26.82
C LYS A 108 49.67 35.46 -25.83
N HIS A 109 50.17 35.20 -24.62
CA HIS A 109 49.42 34.50 -23.58
C HIS A 109 48.24 35.33 -23.04
N HIS A 110 48.37 36.66 -22.99
CA HIS A 110 47.28 37.56 -22.63
C HIS A 110 46.15 37.50 -23.67
N MET A 111 46.47 37.61 -24.97
CA MET A 111 45.47 37.50 -26.04
C MET A 111 44.73 36.15 -25.99
N GLU A 112 45.47 35.06 -25.82
CA GLU A 112 44.89 33.72 -25.68
C GLU A 112 43.97 33.62 -24.45
N ALA A 113 44.43 34.08 -23.28
CA ALA A 113 43.63 34.03 -22.06
C ALA A 113 42.38 34.91 -22.17
N GLN A 114 42.49 36.06 -22.82
CA GLN A 114 41.38 36.99 -23.04
C GLN A 114 40.33 36.37 -23.97
N ASP A 115 40.74 35.78 -25.09
CA ASP A 115 39.83 35.12 -26.05
C ASP A 115 39.11 33.93 -25.39
N ASN A 116 39.86 33.05 -24.73
CA ASN A 116 39.29 31.90 -24.03
C ASN A 116 38.32 32.32 -22.93
N ALA A 117 38.67 33.33 -22.12
CA ALA A 117 37.78 33.84 -21.06
C ALA A 117 36.47 34.42 -21.63
N LYS A 118 36.52 35.10 -22.79
CA LYS A 118 35.34 35.61 -23.50
C LYS A 118 34.45 34.49 -24.01
N PHE A 119 35.01 33.45 -24.64
CA PHE A 119 34.21 32.32 -25.12
C PHE A 119 33.62 31.50 -23.97
N LEU A 120 34.40 31.20 -22.93
CA LEU A 120 33.92 30.45 -21.78
C LEU A 120 32.85 31.19 -20.97
N SER A 121 32.88 32.52 -20.93
CA SER A 121 31.82 33.29 -20.25
C SER A 121 30.44 33.11 -20.92
N THR A 122 30.40 32.83 -22.23
CA THR A 122 29.14 32.52 -22.94
C THR A 122 28.49 31.21 -22.46
N LEU A 123 29.30 30.28 -21.94
CA LEU A 123 28.86 28.99 -21.42
C LEU A 123 28.44 29.06 -19.95
N GLU A 124 28.91 30.06 -19.21
CA GLU A 124 28.82 30.15 -17.75
C GLU A 124 27.40 29.98 -17.21
N ARG A 125 26.40 30.57 -17.88
CA ARG A 125 24.99 30.42 -17.48
C ARG A 125 24.51 28.98 -17.56
N HIS A 126 24.83 28.28 -18.65
CA HIS A 126 24.45 26.87 -18.84
C HIS A 126 25.16 25.98 -17.81
N LEU A 127 26.43 26.23 -17.55
CA LEU A 127 27.21 25.49 -16.54
C LEU A 127 26.68 25.72 -15.12
N LYS A 128 26.26 26.94 -14.78
CA LYS A 128 25.58 27.23 -13.51
C LYS A 128 24.27 26.46 -13.40
N ASN A 129 23.42 26.48 -14.44
CA ASN A 129 22.17 25.72 -14.47
C ASN A 129 22.38 24.22 -14.23
N LEU A 130 23.45 23.63 -14.77
CA LEU A 130 23.81 22.23 -14.50
C LEU A 130 24.16 21.98 -13.03
N SER A 131 24.94 22.88 -12.43
CA SER A 131 25.42 22.72 -11.05
C SER A 131 24.36 23.01 -9.97
N THR A 132 23.56 24.06 -10.13
CA THR A 132 22.63 24.58 -9.11
C THR A 132 21.16 24.47 -9.47
N GLY A 133 20.81 23.98 -10.68
CA GLY A 133 19.42 23.87 -11.12
C GLY A 133 18.61 22.97 -10.21
N THR A 134 17.43 23.41 -9.77
CA THR A 134 16.61 22.74 -8.74
C THR A 134 15.75 21.58 -9.22
N GLY A 135 15.72 21.27 -10.53
CA GLY A 135 14.95 20.15 -11.11
C GLY A 135 15.72 19.40 -12.20
N ASN A 136 15.36 18.14 -12.45
CA ASN A 136 15.95 17.32 -13.52
C ASN A 136 15.60 17.86 -14.91
N ASP A 137 14.37 18.34 -15.07
CA ASP A 137 13.85 18.98 -16.27
C ASP A 137 14.66 20.23 -16.65
N VAL A 138 15.23 20.94 -15.68
CA VAL A 138 16.15 22.06 -15.96
C VAL A 138 17.43 21.56 -16.64
N ILE A 139 17.99 20.45 -16.20
CA ILE A 139 19.22 19.85 -16.75
C ILE A 139 18.95 19.33 -18.15
N SER A 140 17.90 18.53 -18.30
CA SER A 140 17.45 17.96 -19.57
C SER A 140 17.25 19.05 -20.63
N ASN A 141 16.65 20.19 -20.27
CA ASN A 141 16.47 21.30 -21.20
C ASN A 141 17.75 22.12 -21.45
N THR A 142 18.70 22.11 -20.51
CA THR A 142 19.98 22.84 -20.62
C THR A 142 21.00 22.11 -21.49
N ILE A 143 21.00 20.77 -21.53
CA ILE A 143 21.97 19.96 -22.29
C ILE A 143 22.01 20.32 -23.79
N PRO A 144 20.88 20.39 -24.52
CA PRO A 144 20.90 20.73 -25.95
C PRO A 144 21.45 22.13 -26.23
N SER A 145 21.07 23.11 -25.41
CA SER A 145 21.52 24.50 -25.56
C SER A 145 23.00 24.66 -25.21
N LEU A 146 23.49 23.94 -24.20
CA LEU A 146 24.90 23.89 -23.84
C LEU A 146 25.77 23.32 -24.96
N LEU A 147 25.37 22.18 -25.55
CA LEU A 147 26.16 21.58 -26.63
C LEU A 147 26.18 22.43 -27.89
N ASN A 148 25.08 23.11 -28.22
CA ASN A 148 25.08 24.08 -29.31
C ASN A 148 26.02 25.26 -29.02
N ALA A 149 26.06 25.75 -27.78
CA ALA A 149 26.98 26.81 -27.39
C ALA A 149 28.45 26.34 -27.45
N LEU A 150 28.74 25.11 -27.01
CA LEU A 150 30.06 24.50 -27.14
C LEU A 150 30.47 24.30 -28.61
N ARG A 151 29.53 23.93 -29.48
CA ARG A 151 29.73 23.88 -30.94
C ARG A 151 30.15 25.25 -31.49
N MET A 152 29.46 26.32 -31.08
CA MET A 152 29.83 27.69 -31.48
C MET A 152 31.24 28.06 -31.00
N VAL A 153 31.60 27.72 -29.76
CA VAL A 153 32.95 27.95 -29.23
C VAL A 153 34.01 27.21 -30.05
N TRP A 154 33.74 25.97 -30.47
CA TRP A 154 34.66 25.19 -31.30
C TRP A 154 34.87 25.75 -32.69
N ILE A 155 33.79 26.24 -33.33
CA ILE A 155 33.87 26.81 -34.67
C ILE A 155 34.53 28.20 -34.64
N MET A 156 34.19 29.03 -33.65
CA MET A 156 34.53 30.46 -33.64
C MET A 156 35.82 30.78 -32.88
N SER A 157 36.17 30.02 -31.83
CA SER A 157 37.36 30.32 -31.02
C SER A 157 38.63 29.93 -31.77
N ARG A 158 39.65 30.79 -31.71
CA ARG A 158 40.97 30.51 -32.33
C ARG A 158 41.88 29.70 -31.42
N HIS A 159 41.65 29.79 -30.12
CA HIS A 159 42.54 29.23 -29.10
C HIS A 159 41.90 28.06 -28.35
N TYR A 160 40.58 28.06 -28.15
CA TYR A 160 39.89 27.02 -27.38
C TYR A 160 39.47 25.81 -28.22
N ASN A 161 39.53 25.90 -29.54
CA ASN A 161 39.14 24.85 -30.49
C ASN A 161 40.19 23.73 -30.66
N LYS A 162 40.77 23.28 -29.54
CA LYS A 162 41.77 22.22 -29.46
C LYS A 162 41.25 21.08 -28.58
N ASP A 163 41.56 19.85 -28.96
CA ASP A 163 41.18 18.64 -28.21
C ASP A 163 41.66 18.70 -26.75
N GLU A 164 42.88 19.20 -26.54
CA GLU A 164 43.51 19.37 -25.22
C GLU A 164 42.70 20.25 -24.25
N ARG A 165 41.77 21.08 -24.75
CA ARG A 165 40.93 21.99 -23.96
C ARG A 165 39.47 21.58 -23.96
N MET A 166 38.96 21.17 -25.12
CA MET A 166 37.57 20.78 -25.25
C MET A 166 37.28 19.45 -24.54
N VAL A 167 38.17 18.46 -24.63
CA VAL A 167 37.97 17.15 -24.01
C VAL A 167 37.90 17.26 -22.48
N PRO A 168 38.84 17.90 -21.76
CA PRO A 168 38.73 18.07 -20.32
C PRO A 168 37.49 18.84 -19.87
N LEU A 169 37.02 19.81 -20.65
CA LEU A 169 35.78 20.53 -20.36
C LEU A 169 34.55 19.61 -20.47
N LEU A 170 34.46 18.81 -21.55
CA LEU A 170 33.38 17.84 -21.73
C LEU A 170 33.38 16.77 -20.63
N GLU A 171 34.56 16.30 -20.19
CA GLU A 171 34.69 15.40 -19.05
C GLU A 171 34.15 16.01 -17.76
N ARG A 172 34.49 17.27 -17.49
CA ARG A 172 33.98 18.00 -16.32
C ARG A 172 32.46 18.19 -16.38
N ILE A 173 31.89 18.41 -17.56
CA ILE A 173 30.44 18.48 -17.77
C ILE A 173 29.79 17.11 -17.50
N SER A 174 30.35 16.04 -18.07
CA SER A 174 29.90 14.66 -17.84
C SER A 174 29.91 14.31 -16.35
N TRP A 175 30.99 14.68 -15.64
CA TRP A 175 31.11 14.52 -14.20
C TRP A 175 30.02 15.27 -13.42
N GLU A 176 29.73 16.53 -13.77
CA GLU A 176 28.69 17.31 -13.09
C GLU A 176 27.28 16.72 -13.32
N ILE A 177 26.99 16.23 -14.53
CA ILE A 177 25.73 15.53 -14.83
C ILE A 177 25.59 14.29 -13.94
N CYS A 178 26.64 13.46 -13.86
CA CYS A 178 26.66 12.30 -12.97
C CYS A 178 26.51 12.68 -11.49
N ALA A 179 27.24 13.70 -11.03
CA ALA A 179 27.16 14.19 -9.65
C ALA A 179 25.74 14.68 -9.32
N ARG A 180 25.06 15.32 -10.27
CA ARG A 180 23.70 15.80 -10.11
C ARG A 180 22.69 14.65 -10.05
N VAL A 181 22.81 13.66 -10.92
CA VAL A 181 21.98 12.43 -10.86
C VAL A 181 22.14 11.72 -9.51
N ARG A 182 23.37 11.59 -9.00
CA ARG A 182 23.61 11.00 -7.66
C ARG A 182 22.90 11.75 -6.53
N ARG A 183 22.88 13.09 -6.58
CA ARG A 183 22.19 13.91 -5.56
C ARG A 183 20.67 13.75 -5.62
N VAL A 184 20.10 13.55 -6.82
CA VAL A 184 18.66 13.41 -7.02
C VAL A 184 18.17 12.01 -6.67
N LEU A 185 18.98 10.99 -6.94
CA LEU A 185 18.71 9.58 -6.66
C LEU A 185 19.24 9.14 -5.29
N ASP A 186 19.05 9.95 -4.26
CA ASP A 186 19.37 9.50 -2.90
C ASP A 186 18.48 8.31 -2.51
N LEU A 187 19.10 7.17 -2.23
CA LEU A 187 18.41 5.90 -2.02
C LEU A 187 17.46 5.95 -0.82
N GLN A 188 17.85 6.61 0.27
CA GLN A 188 17.03 6.66 1.48
C GLN A 188 15.72 7.40 1.23
N THR A 189 15.80 8.56 0.59
CA THR A 189 14.62 9.35 0.23
C THR A 189 13.81 8.70 -0.89
N LEU A 190 14.44 7.96 -1.81
CA LEU A 190 13.78 7.28 -2.91
C LEU A 190 12.89 6.11 -2.45
N PHE A 191 13.38 5.27 -1.54
CA PHE A 191 12.59 4.15 -0.98
C PHE A 191 11.48 4.61 -0.02
N ALA A 192 11.62 5.79 0.58
CA ALA A 192 10.60 6.40 1.43
C ALA A 192 9.43 7.01 0.63
N GLN A 193 9.65 7.31 -0.66
CA GLN A 193 8.63 7.90 -1.53
C GLN A 193 7.68 6.85 -2.12
N ASP A 194 6.62 7.33 -2.77
CA ASP A 194 5.74 6.47 -3.53
C ASP A 194 6.48 5.78 -4.69
N THR A 195 6.23 4.49 -4.94
CA THR A 195 6.94 3.74 -5.99
C THR A 195 6.69 4.28 -7.39
N THR A 196 5.53 4.88 -7.66
CA THR A 196 5.28 5.50 -8.98
C THR A 196 6.14 6.75 -9.16
N ALA A 197 6.22 7.59 -8.12
CA ALA A 197 7.09 8.77 -8.10
C ALA A 197 8.57 8.38 -8.17
N ALA A 198 8.98 7.34 -7.42
CA ALA A 198 10.34 6.83 -7.44
C ALA A 198 10.74 6.31 -8.82
N LYS A 199 9.90 5.49 -9.47
CA LYS A 199 10.11 5.01 -10.85
C LYS A 199 10.25 6.17 -11.84
N PHE A 200 9.35 7.15 -11.75
CA PHE A 200 9.39 8.32 -12.61
C PHE A 200 10.71 9.08 -12.47
N LYS A 201 11.15 9.36 -11.23
CA LYS A 201 12.43 10.03 -10.96
C LYS A 201 13.65 9.26 -11.49
N VAL A 202 13.66 7.93 -11.32
CA VAL A 202 14.74 7.08 -11.83
C VAL A 202 14.80 7.10 -13.36
N ILE A 203 13.65 7.01 -14.04
CA ILE A 203 13.57 7.10 -15.50
C ILE A 203 14.02 8.48 -15.99
N GLU A 204 13.60 9.55 -15.33
CA GLU A 204 13.97 10.90 -15.71
C GLU A 204 15.48 11.15 -15.57
N ALA A 205 16.09 10.63 -14.50
CA ALA A 205 17.54 10.66 -14.32
C ALA A 205 18.28 9.88 -15.42
N LYS A 206 17.79 8.68 -15.76
CA LYS A 206 18.31 7.88 -16.89
C LYS A 206 18.22 8.65 -18.21
N ASN A 207 17.06 9.23 -18.50
CA ASN A 207 16.83 9.99 -19.73
C ASN A 207 17.78 11.19 -19.82
N THR A 208 18.10 11.84 -18.70
CA THR A 208 19.05 12.96 -18.66
C THR A 208 20.46 12.51 -19.08
N LEU A 209 20.91 11.35 -18.61
CA LEU A 209 22.22 10.77 -18.97
C LEU A 209 22.26 10.36 -20.46
N GLU A 210 21.20 9.72 -20.96
CA GLU A 210 21.12 9.32 -22.37
C GLU A 210 21.00 10.54 -23.30
N GLN A 211 20.31 11.60 -22.86
CA GLN A 211 20.18 12.82 -23.62
C GLN A 211 21.51 13.54 -23.81
N TRP A 212 22.39 13.55 -22.79
CA TRP A 212 23.76 14.06 -22.93
C TRP A 212 24.48 13.41 -24.11
N LYS A 213 24.49 12.07 -24.14
CA LYS A 213 25.10 11.29 -25.22
C LYS A 213 24.43 11.54 -26.58
N LYS A 214 23.10 11.54 -26.61
CA LYS A 214 22.33 11.80 -27.85
C LYS A 214 22.64 13.18 -28.44
N CYS A 215 22.62 14.22 -27.60
CA CYS A 215 22.90 15.57 -28.06
C CYS A 215 24.35 15.74 -28.51
N TYR A 216 25.31 15.02 -27.92
CA TYR A 216 26.70 15.00 -28.38
C TYR A 216 26.81 14.45 -29.81
N PHE A 217 26.25 13.27 -30.08
CA PHE A 217 26.28 12.71 -31.42
C PHE A 217 25.53 13.56 -32.45
N THR A 218 24.43 14.20 -32.04
CA THR A 218 23.71 15.16 -32.89
C THR A 218 24.59 16.37 -33.22
N THR A 219 25.42 16.81 -32.28
CA THR A 219 26.38 17.89 -32.50
C THR A 219 27.50 17.44 -33.44
N CYS A 220 27.98 16.19 -33.32
CA CYS A 220 28.96 15.62 -34.25
C CYS A 220 28.46 15.69 -35.70
N THR A 221 27.24 15.20 -35.95
CA THR A 221 26.65 15.19 -37.30
C THR A 221 26.46 16.61 -37.84
N GLN A 222 26.03 17.55 -37.00
CA GLN A 222 25.87 18.95 -37.41
C GLN A 222 27.22 19.62 -37.78
N VAL A 223 28.31 19.27 -37.10
CA VAL A 223 29.65 19.79 -37.44
C VAL A 223 30.15 19.17 -38.74
N GLU A 224 29.91 17.88 -38.97
CA GLU A 224 30.24 17.20 -40.24
C GLU A 224 29.48 17.82 -41.42
N GLU A 225 28.17 18.05 -41.27
CA GLU A 225 27.32 18.67 -42.30
C GLU A 225 27.71 20.12 -42.58
N SER A 226 28.25 20.84 -41.58
CA SER A 226 28.70 22.23 -41.76
C SER A 226 29.98 22.37 -42.59
N GLY A 227 30.61 21.25 -42.99
CA GLY A 227 31.84 21.26 -43.79
C GLY A 227 33.05 21.82 -43.04
N SER A 228 33.03 21.77 -41.71
CA SER A 228 34.13 22.26 -40.89
C SER A 228 35.39 21.42 -41.12
N GLU A 229 36.54 22.07 -41.33
CA GLU A 229 37.84 21.39 -41.48
C GLU A 229 38.24 20.59 -40.22
N ARG A 230 37.63 20.89 -39.07
CA ARG A 230 37.96 20.26 -37.77
C ARG A 230 36.84 19.34 -37.32
N PHE A 231 37.20 18.08 -37.10
CA PHE A 231 36.26 17.06 -36.65
C PHE A 231 35.92 17.24 -35.16
N TRP A 232 34.62 17.31 -34.87
CA TRP A 232 34.09 17.16 -33.51
C TRP A 232 33.99 15.65 -33.20
N LYS A 233 35.12 14.99 -32.99
CA LYS A 233 35.18 13.55 -32.65
C LYS A 233 36.23 13.30 -31.58
N PHE A 234 35.75 13.07 -30.36
CA PHE A 234 36.58 12.74 -29.21
C PHE A 234 36.42 11.28 -28.79
N ASP A 235 37.30 10.81 -27.91
CA ASP A 235 37.22 9.47 -27.33
C ASP A 235 35.88 9.28 -26.58
N VAL A 236 34.99 8.50 -27.20
CA VAL A 236 33.65 8.20 -26.71
C VAL A 236 33.72 7.50 -25.36
N LYS A 237 34.68 6.59 -25.16
CA LYS A 237 34.78 5.84 -23.91
C LYS A 237 35.07 6.79 -22.76
N ARG A 238 36.05 7.67 -22.95
CA ARG A 238 36.48 8.66 -21.96
C ARG A 238 35.36 9.63 -21.55
N LEU A 239 34.45 9.98 -22.47
CA LEU A 239 33.35 10.91 -22.18
C LEU A 239 32.11 10.24 -21.56
N PHE A 240 31.82 8.99 -21.92
CA PHE A 240 30.51 8.38 -21.64
C PHE A 240 30.54 7.13 -20.75
N GLU A 241 31.68 6.51 -20.47
CA GLU A 241 31.75 5.27 -19.67
C GLU A 241 31.03 5.41 -18.31
N GLU A 242 31.31 6.49 -17.57
CA GLU A 242 30.66 6.77 -16.30
C GLU A 242 29.16 7.07 -16.43
N THR A 243 28.75 7.84 -17.46
CA THR A 243 27.34 8.18 -17.67
C THR A 243 26.52 6.97 -18.12
N ASP A 244 27.11 6.12 -18.97
CA ASP A 244 26.49 4.89 -19.46
C ASP A 244 26.32 3.88 -18.32
N TYR A 245 27.34 3.74 -17.47
CA TYR A 245 27.26 2.90 -16.27
C TYR A 245 26.20 3.41 -15.28
N MET A 246 26.13 4.72 -15.04
CA MET A 246 25.08 5.28 -14.18
C MET A 246 23.67 5.06 -14.79
N ALA A 247 23.54 5.16 -16.12
CA ALA A 247 22.28 4.91 -16.81
C ALA A 247 21.85 3.44 -16.69
N SER A 248 22.79 2.49 -16.72
CA SER A 248 22.49 1.07 -16.49
C SER A 248 22.03 0.82 -15.05
N ILE A 249 22.69 1.44 -14.06
CA ILE A 249 22.24 1.38 -12.65
C ILE A 249 20.81 1.93 -12.51
N CYS A 250 20.49 3.06 -13.15
CA CYS A 250 19.14 3.62 -13.12
C CYS A 250 18.12 2.62 -13.71
N GLN A 251 18.47 1.91 -14.79
CA GLN A 251 17.61 0.87 -15.34
C GLN A 251 17.39 -0.28 -14.34
N GLU A 252 18.46 -0.80 -13.74
CA GLU A 252 18.37 -1.86 -12.74
C GLU A 252 17.51 -1.45 -11.53
N MET A 253 17.65 -0.21 -11.05
CA MET A 253 16.82 0.31 -9.96
C MET A 253 15.34 0.39 -10.35
N HIS A 254 15.06 0.86 -11.57
CA HIS A 254 13.68 0.87 -12.09
C HIS A 254 13.09 -0.54 -12.11
N ASP A 255 13.87 -1.53 -12.57
CA ASP A 255 13.45 -2.92 -12.66
C ASP A 255 13.20 -3.52 -11.26
N VAL A 256 14.03 -3.19 -10.26
CA VAL A 256 13.80 -3.56 -8.85
C VAL A 256 12.48 -2.99 -8.33
N PHE A 257 12.18 -1.71 -8.60
CA PHE A 257 10.90 -1.12 -8.21
C PHE A 257 9.71 -1.78 -8.93
N GLN A 258 9.91 -2.22 -10.18
CA GLN A 258 8.92 -2.98 -10.93
C GLN A 258 8.67 -4.36 -10.33
N ASP A 259 9.72 -5.09 -10.03
CA ASP A 259 9.68 -6.41 -9.40
C ASP A 259 8.99 -6.37 -8.03
N ILE A 260 9.29 -5.37 -7.21
CA ILE A 260 8.64 -5.21 -5.90
C ILE A 260 7.13 -4.99 -6.08
N GLU A 261 6.73 -4.15 -7.04
CA GLU A 261 5.32 -3.90 -7.31
C GLU A 261 4.62 -5.16 -7.85
N GLU A 262 5.27 -5.92 -8.74
CA GLU A 262 4.73 -7.18 -9.24
C GLU A 262 4.62 -8.24 -8.16
N LYS A 263 5.64 -8.40 -7.31
CA LYS A 263 5.61 -9.33 -6.17
C LYS A 263 4.47 -8.97 -5.21
N LEU A 264 4.26 -7.69 -4.95
CA LEU A 264 3.16 -7.23 -4.10
C LEU A 264 1.79 -7.53 -4.74
N LYS A 265 1.64 -7.30 -6.06
CA LYS A 265 0.43 -7.69 -6.80
C LYS A 265 0.18 -9.20 -6.73
N ARG A 266 1.20 -10.01 -6.97
CA ARG A 266 1.12 -11.49 -6.87
C ARG A 266 0.79 -11.95 -5.45
N PHE A 267 1.36 -11.32 -4.44
CA PHE A 267 1.09 -11.63 -3.03
C PHE A 267 -0.38 -11.36 -2.67
N ILE A 268 -0.91 -10.19 -3.06
CA ILE A 268 -2.33 -9.86 -2.91
C ILE A 268 -3.18 -10.87 -3.68
N ASP A 269 -2.87 -11.17 -4.94
CA ASP A 269 -3.62 -12.16 -5.72
C ASP A 269 -3.67 -13.53 -5.05
N GLN A 270 -2.53 -13.99 -4.53
CA GLN A 270 -2.43 -15.29 -3.88
C GLN A 270 -3.16 -15.31 -2.54
N SER A 271 -3.08 -14.24 -1.76
CA SER A 271 -3.75 -14.19 -0.46
C SER A 271 -5.26 -14.33 -0.63
N PHE A 272 -5.87 -13.64 -1.60
CA PHE A 272 -7.30 -13.76 -1.90
C PHE A 272 -7.70 -15.13 -2.45
N LYS A 273 -6.81 -15.88 -3.12
CA LYS A 273 -7.09 -17.26 -3.55
C LYS A 273 -7.15 -18.25 -2.38
N THR A 274 -6.38 -18.01 -1.31
CA THR A 274 -6.36 -18.91 -0.14
C THR A 274 -7.57 -18.75 0.79
N LEU A 275 -8.29 -17.63 0.67
CA LEU A 275 -9.38 -17.28 1.58
C LEU A 275 -10.64 -18.12 1.29
N ARG A 276 -11.07 -18.88 2.30
CA ARG A 276 -12.23 -19.79 2.21
C ARG A 276 -13.56 -19.09 2.48
N SER A 277 -13.55 -18.02 3.27
CA SER A 277 -14.74 -17.29 3.70
C SER A 277 -14.69 -15.80 3.31
N ALA A 278 -15.85 -15.26 2.93
CA ALA A 278 -16.02 -13.83 2.67
C ALA A 278 -15.65 -12.95 3.88
N GLU A 279 -15.82 -13.43 5.10
CA GLU A 279 -15.47 -12.69 6.33
C GLU A 279 -13.95 -12.48 6.45
N THR A 280 -13.19 -13.56 6.37
CA THR A 280 -11.72 -13.51 6.41
C THR A 280 -11.13 -12.69 5.26
N ALA A 281 -11.79 -12.71 4.10
CA ALA A 281 -11.40 -11.92 2.96
C ALA A 281 -11.62 -10.41 3.18
N PHE A 282 -12.72 -10.04 3.84
CA PHE A 282 -13.01 -8.67 4.21
C PHE A 282 -12.03 -8.12 5.27
N ASP A 283 -11.70 -8.90 6.30
CA ASP A 283 -10.73 -8.49 7.34
C ASP A 283 -9.34 -8.23 6.75
N MET A 284 -8.96 -9.06 5.78
CA MET A 284 -7.72 -8.88 5.03
C MET A 284 -7.75 -7.61 4.16
N LEU A 285 -8.87 -7.32 3.51
CA LEU A 285 -9.07 -6.08 2.75
C LEU A 285 -8.96 -4.84 3.62
N LEU A 286 -9.57 -4.85 4.82
CA LEU A 286 -9.50 -3.73 5.76
C LEU A 286 -8.06 -3.47 6.21
N LYS A 287 -7.30 -4.53 6.50
CA LYS A 287 -5.86 -4.41 6.79
C LYS A 287 -5.11 -3.78 5.63
N TYR A 288 -5.37 -4.19 4.40
CA TYR A 288 -4.73 -3.59 3.21
C TYR A 288 -5.17 -2.15 2.92
N LYS A 289 -6.40 -1.75 3.28
CA LYS A 289 -6.88 -0.37 3.17
C LYS A 289 -6.19 0.56 4.19
N GLN A 290 -5.90 0.05 5.39
CA GLN A 290 -5.21 0.81 6.45
C GLN A 290 -3.73 1.04 6.16
N ILE A 291 -3.08 0.10 5.47
CA ILE A 291 -1.75 0.38 4.92
C ILE A 291 -1.99 1.35 3.75
N GLN A 292 -1.73 2.64 3.96
CA GLN A 292 -1.84 3.67 2.92
C GLN A 292 -1.00 3.26 1.71
N ILE A 293 -1.62 2.69 0.66
CA ILE A 293 -0.87 2.17 -0.48
C ILE A 293 -1.58 2.52 -1.79
N ARG A 294 -0.89 3.36 -2.57
CA ARG A 294 -0.75 3.40 -4.05
C ARG A 294 -2.01 3.24 -4.88
N GLU A 295 -2.22 4.18 -5.81
CA GLU A 295 -3.33 4.15 -6.75
C GLU A 295 -3.41 2.84 -7.57
N THR A 296 -2.27 2.24 -7.94
CA THR A 296 -2.22 0.95 -8.65
C THR A 296 -2.67 -0.23 -7.78
N ILE A 297 -2.42 -0.18 -6.48
CA ILE A 297 -2.82 -1.21 -5.53
C ILE A 297 -4.26 -1.01 -5.11
N ASN A 298 -4.74 0.23 -4.98
CA ASN A 298 -6.17 0.51 -4.84
C ASN A 298 -6.97 -0.04 -6.03
N LYS A 299 -6.50 0.14 -7.27
CA LYS A 299 -7.15 -0.49 -8.45
C LYS A 299 -7.20 -2.02 -8.33
N GLN A 300 -6.11 -2.66 -7.87
CA GLN A 300 -6.09 -4.11 -7.63
C GLN A 300 -7.01 -4.51 -6.45
N LEU A 301 -7.03 -3.74 -5.37
CA LEU A 301 -7.86 -3.97 -4.20
C LEU A 301 -9.35 -3.89 -4.58
N MET A 302 -9.74 -2.90 -5.39
CA MET A 302 -11.09 -2.78 -5.94
C MET A 302 -11.49 -3.97 -6.82
N LYS A 303 -10.54 -4.56 -7.56
CA LYS A 303 -10.77 -5.82 -8.27
C LYS A 303 -11.01 -6.97 -7.27
N LYS A 304 -10.23 -7.05 -6.19
CA LYS A 304 -10.42 -8.06 -5.13
C LYS A 304 -11.71 -7.89 -4.34
N PHE A 305 -12.18 -6.66 -4.13
CA PHE A 305 -13.50 -6.43 -3.53
C PHE A 305 -14.63 -7.08 -4.33
N ARG A 306 -14.55 -7.05 -5.66
CA ARG A 306 -15.51 -7.76 -6.52
C ARG A 306 -15.48 -9.26 -6.28
N ASP A 307 -14.29 -9.85 -6.19
CA ASP A 307 -14.10 -11.28 -5.92
C ASP A 307 -14.69 -11.67 -4.55
N VAL A 308 -14.51 -10.83 -3.52
CA VAL A 308 -15.09 -11.04 -2.19
C VAL A 308 -16.62 -10.96 -2.21
N LEU A 309 -17.21 -10.00 -2.92
CA LEU A 309 -18.66 -9.91 -3.09
C LEU A 309 -19.21 -11.13 -3.84
N GLU A 310 -18.49 -11.64 -4.84
CA GLU A 310 -18.88 -12.87 -5.54
C GLU A 310 -18.80 -14.09 -4.62
N LYS A 311 -17.78 -14.16 -3.76
CA LYS A 311 -17.66 -15.22 -2.76
C LYS A 311 -18.82 -15.18 -1.76
N TYR A 312 -19.17 -14.01 -1.25
CA TYR A 312 -20.33 -13.84 -0.37
C TYR A 312 -21.64 -14.22 -1.08
N SER A 313 -21.80 -13.81 -2.35
CA SER A 313 -22.94 -14.22 -3.19
C SER A 313 -23.05 -15.75 -3.32
N LYS A 314 -21.93 -16.47 -3.45
CA LYS A 314 -21.88 -17.94 -3.45
C LYS A 314 -22.25 -18.53 -2.09
N GLU A 315 -21.80 -17.93 -0.98
CA GLU A 315 -22.18 -18.34 0.37
C GLU A 315 -23.69 -18.17 0.63
N VAL A 316 -24.28 -17.05 0.20
CA VAL A 316 -25.73 -16.81 0.29
C VAL A 316 -26.51 -17.84 -0.53
N LYS A 317 -26.03 -18.19 -1.74
CA LYS A 317 -26.63 -19.25 -2.56
C LYS A 317 -26.55 -20.62 -1.88
N MET A 318 -25.39 -20.98 -1.33
CA MET A 318 -25.20 -22.24 -0.61
C MET A 318 -26.14 -22.33 0.60
N VAL A 319 -26.28 -21.25 1.36
CA VAL A 319 -27.22 -21.19 2.50
C VAL A 319 -28.67 -21.33 2.02
N LYS A 320 -29.03 -20.69 0.91
CA LYS A 320 -30.35 -20.89 0.27
C LYS A 320 -30.57 -22.33 -0.17
N GLU A 321 -29.57 -23.00 -0.73
CA GLU A 321 -29.66 -24.40 -1.15
C GLU A 321 -29.84 -25.34 0.05
N ILE A 322 -29.03 -25.18 1.10
CA ILE A 322 -29.18 -25.91 2.36
C ILE A 322 -30.58 -25.69 2.95
N PHE A 323 -31.07 -24.44 2.91
CA PHE A 323 -32.40 -24.11 3.39
C PHE A 323 -33.49 -24.83 2.59
N VAL A 324 -33.41 -24.81 1.26
CA VAL A 324 -34.41 -25.43 0.38
C VAL A 324 -34.38 -26.96 0.47
N GLN A 325 -33.20 -27.57 0.55
CA GLN A 325 -33.05 -29.03 0.65
C GLN A 325 -33.64 -29.57 1.96
N ASN A 326 -33.44 -28.86 3.07
CA ASN A 326 -33.87 -29.29 4.40
C ASN A 326 -35.17 -28.60 4.87
N LEU A 327 -35.98 -28.06 3.94
CA LEU A 327 -37.25 -27.37 4.25
C LEU A 327 -38.24 -28.25 5.02
N LYS A 328 -38.26 -29.56 4.68
CA LYS A 328 -39.21 -30.54 5.21
C LYS A 328 -38.70 -31.20 6.49
N ASP A 329 -37.40 -31.49 6.56
CA ASP A 329 -36.75 -32.13 7.71
C ASP A 329 -35.43 -31.40 8.02
N PRO A 330 -35.48 -30.35 8.86
CA PRO A 330 -34.29 -29.62 9.24
C PRO A 330 -33.40 -30.50 10.14
N PRO A 331 -32.07 -30.44 10.03
CA PRO A 331 -31.18 -31.19 10.90
C PRO A 331 -31.31 -30.68 12.34
N LEU A 332 -31.96 -31.46 13.19
CA LEU A 332 -32.17 -31.16 14.61
C LEU A 332 -31.12 -31.84 15.49
N TYR A 333 -30.72 -31.18 16.57
CA TYR A 333 -29.90 -31.80 17.61
C TYR A 333 -30.74 -32.76 18.47
N LYS A 334 -30.10 -33.75 19.10
CA LYS A 334 -30.76 -34.71 19.99
C LYS A 334 -31.58 -33.97 21.07
N ASN A 335 -32.84 -34.37 21.26
CA ASN A 335 -33.82 -33.77 22.20
C ASN A 335 -34.36 -32.37 21.81
N HIS A 336 -34.09 -31.85 20.60
CA HIS A 336 -34.78 -30.65 20.13
C HIS A 336 -36.19 -30.99 19.62
N PRO A 337 -37.20 -30.18 19.97
CA PRO A 337 -38.53 -30.35 19.41
C PRO A 337 -38.61 -30.02 17.92
N PRO A 338 -39.58 -30.59 17.19
CA PRO A 338 -39.68 -30.47 15.75
C PRO A 338 -39.92 -29.03 15.27
N VAL A 339 -40.81 -28.27 15.90
CA VAL A 339 -41.12 -26.89 15.44
C VAL A 339 -40.07 -25.90 15.93
N ALA A 340 -39.77 -25.90 17.24
CA ALA A 340 -38.83 -24.95 17.82
C ALA A 340 -37.40 -25.16 17.30
N GLY A 341 -37.01 -26.41 17.07
CA GLY A 341 -35.74 -26.77 16.44
C GLY A 341 -35.63 -26.29 14.98
N ALA A 342 -36.70 -26.41 14.20
CA ALA A 342 -36.75 -25.93 12.82
C ALA A 342 -36.54 -24.41 12.73
N ILE A 343 -37.18 -23.65 13.63
CA ILE A 343 -37.03 -22.19 13.73
C ILE A 343 -35.60 -21.83 14.16
N SER A 344 -35.06 -22.50 15.17
CA SER A 344 -33.67 -22.29 15.64
C SER A 344 -32.64 -22.54 14.54
N TRP A 345 -32.82 -23.62 13.77
CA TRP A 345 -31.98 -23.94 12.61
C TRP A 345 -32.06 -22.85 11.53
N SER A 346 -33.28 -22.40 11.18
CA SER A 346 -33.48 -21.31 10.22
C SER A 346 -32.79 -20.02 10.67
N ARG A 347 -32.95 -19.64 11.95
CA ARG A 347 -32.28 -18.48 12.55
C ARG A 347 -30.77 -18.61 12.58
N SER A 348 -30.24 -19.82 12.79
CA SER A 348 -28.80 -20.06 12.74
C SER A 348 -28.23 -19.82 11.33
N LEU A 349 -28.94 -20.26 10.29
CA LEU A 349 -28.57 -19.99 8.90
C LEU A 349 -28.68 -18.49 8.57
N PHE A 350 -29.75 -17.83 9.05
CA PHE A 350 -29.93 -16.39 8.88
C PHE A 350 -28.82 -15.59 9.56
N ARG A 351 -28.48 -15.89 10.82
CA ARG A 351 -27.39 -15.23 11.56
C ARG A 351 -26.06 -15.35 10.83
N ARG A 352 -25.78 -16.50 10.21
CA ARG A 352 -24.56 -16.73 9.43
C ARG A 352 -24.44 -15.77 8.24
N ILE A 353 -25.51 -15.58 7.46
CA ILE A 353 -25.49 -14.63 6.33
C ILE A 353 -25.60 -13.17 6.78
N GLN A 354 -26.24 -12.92 7.93
CA GLN A 354 -26.41 -11.59 8.53
C GLN A 354 -25.08 -11.04 9.07
N HIS A 355 -24.30 -11.86 9.79
CA HIS A 355 -23.01 -11.44 10.36
C HIS A 355 -22.08 -10.86 9.28
N THR A 356 -21.97 -11.56 8.15
CA THR A 356 -21.15 -11.15 7.02
C THR A 356 -21.63 -9.86 6.34
N ILE A 357 -22.94 -9.64 6.18
CA ILE A 357 -23.44 -8.42 5.51
C ILE A 357 -23.35 -7.18 6.40
N LEU A 358 -23.50 -7.33 7.72
CA LEU A 358 -23.36 -6.22 8.66
C LEU A 358 -21.94 -5.63 8.60
N ARG A 359 -20.91 -6.48 8.50
CA ARG A 359 -19.54 -6.01 8.28
C ARG A 359 -19.36 -5.27 6.95
N PHE A 360 -19.99 -5.73 5.87
CA PHE A 360 -19.96 -5.00 4.59
C PHE A 360 -20.69 -3.65 4.64
N GLN A 361 -21.62 -3.44 5.58
CA GLN A 361 -22.29 -2.14 5.77
C GLN A 361 -21.39 -1.08 6.41
N GLU A 362 -20.34 -1.47 7.13
CA GLU A 362 -19.36 -0.53 7.70
C GLU A 362 -18.60 0.26 6.61
N VAL A 363 -18.61 -0.23 5.37
CA VAL A 363 -17.97 0.42 4.21
C VAL A 363 -19.02 0.70 3.14
N GLU A 364 -19.76 1.78 3.33
CA GLU A 364 -20.93 2.18 2.52
C GLU A 364 -20.62 2.35 1.02
N GLU A 365 -19.41 2.81 0.70
CA GLU A 365 -18.91 2.95 -0.68
C GLU A 365 -18.95 1.63 -1.47
N LEU A 366 -18.79 0.48 -0.80
CA LEU A 366 -18.75 -0.84 -1.46
C LEU A 366 -20.14 -1.35 -1.81
N LEU A 367 -21.13 -1.13 -0.94
CA LEU A 367 -22.52 -1.53 -1.18
C LEU A 367 -23.23 -0.62 -2.18
N ALA A 368 -22.71 0.59 -2.41
CA ALA A 368 -23.22 1.51 -3.43
C ALA A 368 -22.93 1.05 -4.87
N THR A 369 -21.92 0.18 -5.06
CA THR A 369 -21.60 -0.40 -6.38
C THR A 369 -22.75 -1.23 -6.93
N GLU A 370 -22.88 -1.33 -8.26
CA GLU A 370 -23.93 -2.15 -8.90
C GLU A 370 -23.91 -3.60 -8.41
N ARG A 371 -22.72 -4.19 -8.26
CA ARG A 371 -22.56 -5.54 -7.73
C ARG A 371 -22.93 -5.64 -6.25
N GLY A 372 -22.60 -4.65 -5.43
CA GLY A 372 -23.04 -4.56 -4.05
C GLY A 372 -24.57 -4.56 -3.93
N LYS A 373 -25.26 -3.79 -4.79
CA LYS A 373 -26.73 -3.77 -4.86
C LYS A 373 -27.31 -5.12 -5.26
N GLU A 374 -26.77 -5.80 -6.26
CA GLU A 374 -27.21 -7.15 -6.65
C GLU A 374 -27.10 -8.16 -5.49
N VAL A 375 -25.99 -8.13 -4.76
CA VAL A 375 -25.74 -9.06 -3.66
C VAL A 375 -26.65 -8.74 -2.47
N LYS A 376 -26.87 -7.46 -2.18
CA LYS A 376 -27.85 -7.01 -1.17
C LYS A 376 -29.26 -7.47 -1.52
N GLN A 377 -29.68 -7.37 -2.78
CA GLN A 377 -30.99 -7.88 -3.21
C GLN A 377 -31.11 -9.40 -3.04
N LYS A 378 -30.09 -10.18 -3.42
CA LYS A 378 -30.08 -11.64 -3.21
C LYS A 378 -30.17 -12.01 -1.73
N TYR A 379 -29.43 -11.32 -0.87
CA TYR A 379 -29.52 -11.48 0.58
C TYR A 379 -30.95 -11.18 1.08
N LEU A 380 -31.54 -10.04 0.69
CA LEU A 380 -32.89 -9.66 1.10
C LEU A 380 -33.96 -10.67 0.66
N GLN A 381 -33.82 -11.24 -0.54
CA GLN A 381 -34.72 -12.29 -1.02
C GLN A 381 -34.65 -13.56 -0.17
N VAL A 382 -33.44 -14.00 0.21
CA VAL A 382 -33.25 -15.18 1.07
C VAL A 382 -33.74 -14.90 2.49
N ALA A 383 -33.41 -13.73 3.03
CA ALA A 383 -33.86 -13.28 4.35
C ALA A 383 -35.39 -13.23 4.45
N LYS A 384 -36.06 -12.67 3.44
CA LYS A 384 -37.53 -12.62 3.40
C LYS A 384 -38.15 -14.02 3.42
N LYS A 385 -37.63 -14.95 2.61
CA LYS A 385 -38.11 -16.34 2.56
C LYS A 385 -37.88 -17.10 3.87
N MET A 386 -36.75 -16.88 4.55
CA MET A 386 -36.48 -17.49 5.86
C MET A 386 -37.44 -16.96 6.92
N LYS A 387 -37.70 -15.65 6.92
CA LYS A 387 -38.67 -15.03 7.82
C LYS A 387 -40.10 -15.54 7.58
N GLU A 388 -40.53 -15.60 6.33
CA GLU A 388 -41.84 -16.18 5.95
C GLU A 388 -41.98 -17.63 6.45
N TYR A 389 -40.90 -18.42 6.38
CA TYR A 389 -40.89 -19.79 6.90
C TYR A 389 -40.99 -19.84 8.44
N GLU A 390 -40.23 -18.99 9.15
CA GLU A 390 -40.34 -18.87 10.61
C GLU A 390 -41.76 -18.49 11.03
N ASP A 391 -42.34 -17.47 10.38
CA ASP A 391 -43.69 -16.99 10.66
C ASP A 391 -44.73 -18.09 10.41
N GLN A 392 -44.65 -18.79 9.27
CA GLN A 392 -45.56 -19.90 8.94
C GLN A 392 -45.47 -21.04 9.95
N LYS A 393 -44.26 -21.47 10.34
CA LYS A 393 -44.07 -22.55 11.33
C LYS A 393 -44.57 -22.15 12.70
N TYR A 394 -44.32 -20.90 13.11
CA TYR A 394 -44.82 -20.36 14.36
C TYR A 394 -46.36 -20.28 14.38
N HIS A 395 -47.00 -19.81 13.31
CA HIS A 395 -48.46 -19.77 13.20
C HIS A 395 -49.09 -21.17 13.25
N GLN A 396 -48.54 -22.14 12.51
CA GLN A 396 -48.99 -23.54 12.55
C GLN A 396 -48.89 -24.14 13.96
N TRP A 397 -47.77 -23.88 14.64
CA TRP A 397 -47.59 -24.32 16.02
C TRP A 397 -48.56 -23.65 16.98
N ARG A 398 -48.77 -22.33 16.85
CA ARG A 398 -49.69 -21.58 17.68
C ARG A 398 -51.12 -22.10 17.54
N GLU A 399 -51.60 -22.26 16.32
CA GLU A 399 -52.94 -22.80 16.06
C GLU A 399 -53.07 -24.23 16.60
N ARG A 400 -52.10 -25.12 16.31
CA ARG A 400 -52.10 -26.48 16.85
C ARG A 400 -52.14 -26.47 18.37
N THR A 401 -51.30 -25.67 19.02
CA THR A 401 -51.18 -25.60 20.48
C THR A 401 -52.46 -25.08 21.13
N GLU A 402 -53.07 -24.02 20.56
CA GLU A 402 -54.34 -23.45 21.05
C GLU A 402 -55.52 -24.42 20.89
N HIS A 403 -55.54 -25.28 19.88
CA HIS A 403 -56.60 -26.28 19.68
C HIS A 403 -56.36 -27.58 20.47
N VAL A 404 -55.11 -28.07 20.51
CA VAL A 404 -54.74 -29.37 21.08
C VAL A 404 -54.69 -29.31 22.61
N ILE A 405 -54.17 -28.22 23.21
CA ILE A 405 -54.10 -28.11 24.68
C ILE A 405 -55.49 -28.24 25.32
N PRO A 406 -56.55 -27.53 24.89
CA PRO A 406 -57.88 -27.67 25.50
C PRO A 406 -58.52 -29.04 25.31
N LEU A 407 -58.20 -29.76 24.24
CA LEU A 407 -58.68 -31.11 23.96
C LEU A 407 -57.97 -32.13 24.87
N LEU A 408 -56.64 -32.14 24.86
CA LEU A 408 -55.84 -33.06 25.68
C LEU A 408 -56.04 -32.83 27.19
N LEU A 409 -56.27 -31.59 27.61
CA LEU A 409 -56.59 -31.31 29.02
C LEU A 409 -58.00 -31.80 29.42
N LYS A 410 -58.93 -31.95 28.47
CA LYS A 410 -60.28 -32.50 28.69
C LYS A 410 -60.29 -34.02 28.72
N ASP A 411 -59.23 -34.68 28.28
CA ASP A 411 -59.14 -36.14 28.34
C ASP A 411 -59.06 -36.65 29.79
N THR A 412 -59.63 -37.82 30.02
CA THR A 412 -59.64 -38.48 31.33
C THR A 412 -58.26 -39.02 31.68
N LEU A 413 -57.92 -39.03 32.97
CA LEU A 413 -56.57 -39.37 33.47
C LEU A 413 -56.14 -40.82 33.19
N LEU A 414 -57.10 -41.73 33.04
CA LEU A 414 -56.89 -43.17 32.86
C LEU A 414 -57.63 -43.66 31.62
N THR A 415 -57.01 -44.54 30.85
CA THR A 415 -57.64 -45.32 29.77
C THR A 415 -57.62 -46.80 30.14
N VAL A 416 -58.69 -47.54 29.80
CA VAL A 416 -58.76 -48.98 30.04
C VAL A 416 -58.20 -49.69 28.81
N SER A 417 -57.12 -50.45 29.00
CA SER A 417 -56.57 -51.32 27.96
C SER A 417 -57.21 -52.71 28.09
N SER A 418 -58.03 -53.05 27.09
CA SER A 418 -58.85 -54.27 26.87
C SER A 418 -59.84 -54.67 27.96
N ALA A 419 -61.12 -54.37 27.73
CA ALA A 419 -62.25 -55.11 28.26
C ALA A 419 -62.61 -56.21 27.25
N THR A 420 -62.24 -57.47 27.51
CA THR A 420 -62.99 -58.59 26.95
C THR A 420 -64.11 -58.90 27.93
N GLU A 421 -65.33 -58.66 27.48
CA GLU A 421 -66.57 -58.99 28.18
C GLU A 421 -66.61 -60.51 28.42
N ASP A 422 -66.13 -60.97 29.58
CA ASP A 422 -66.51 -62.28 30.12
C ASP A 422 -66.42 -62.30 31.65
N LEU A 423 -67.53 -62.77 32.24
CA LEU A 423 -68.05 -62.37 33.54
C LEU A 423 -67.51 -63.16 34.75
N VAL A 424 -66.34 -63.80 34.70
CA VAL A 424 -66.00 -64.82 35.74
C VAL A 424 -64.65 -64.65 36.46
N THR A 425 -63.73 -63.80 36.01
CA THR A 425 -62.53 -63.49 36.82
C THR A 425 -62.15 -62.02 36.74
N LYS A 426 -62.19 -61.30 37.87
CA LYS A 426 -61.73 -59.92 38.08
C LYS A 426 -60.22 -59.70 37.82
N LYS A 427 -59.57 -60.53 36.99
CA LYS A 427 -58.13 -60.48 36.71
C LYS A 427 -57.75 -59.68 35.44
N SER A 428 -58.70 -59.24 34.61
CA SER A 428 -58.37 -58.69 33.28
C SER A 428 -58.87 -57.25 33.04
N ILE A 429 -58.57 -56.32 33.95
CA ILE A 429 -58.73 -54.88 33.67
C ILE A 429 -57.44 -54.15 34.01
N CYS A 430 -56.73 -53.72 32.96
CA CYS A 430 -55.50 -52.93 33.06
C CYS A 430 -55.82 -51.46 32.80
N PHE A 431 -55.59 -50.61 33.80
CA PHE A 431 -55.63 -49.17 33.65
C PHE A 431 -54.27 -48.65 33.16
N ALA A 432 -54.25 -47.94 32.04
CA ALA A 432 -53.10 -47.21 31.53
C ALA A 432 -53.26 -45.71 31.82
N LEU A 433 -52.14 -45.02 32.02
CA LEU A 433 -52.12 -43.59 32.27
C LEU A 433 -52.17 -42.84 30.93
N ASN A 434 -53.19 -42.00 30.75
CA ASN A 434 -53.43 -41.27 29.51
C ASN A 434 -52.69 -39.93 29.51
N PHE A 435 -51.36 -39.97 29.54
CA PHE A 435 -50.54 -38.76 29.36
C PHE A 435 -49.93 -38.82 27.96
N SER A 436 -50.53 -38.07 27.04
CA SER A 436 -50.05 -38.01 25.65
C SER A 436 -48.63 -37.44 25.62
N PRO A 437 -47.67 -38.10 24.93
CA PRO A 437 -46.32 -37.54 24.73
C PRO A 437 -46.36 -36.17 24.05
N GLU A 438 -47.45 -35.84 23.35
CA GLU A 438 -47.69 -34.54 22.72
C GLU A 438 -47.75 -33.39 23.74
N ILE A 439 -48.23 -33.62 24.98
CA ILE A 439 -48.23 -32.57 26.02
C ILE A 439 -46.79 -32.26 26.43
N GLN A 440 -45.95 -33.29 26.57
CA GLN A 440 -44.54 -33.11 26.91
C GLN A 440 -43.78 -32.41 25.78
N GLU A 441 -44.06 -32.77 24.52
CA GLU A 441 -43.52 -32.06 23.35
C GLU A 441 -43.92 -30.58 23.35
N ILE A 442 -45.19 -30.26 23.58
CA ILE A 442 -45.71 -28.87 23.63
C ILE A 442 -45.07 -28.08 24.78
N ILE A 443 -44.86 -28.69 25.95
CA ILE A 443 -44.20 -28.04 27.09
C ILE A 443 -42.74 -27.71 26.73
N ILE A 444 -42.02 -28.66 26.16
CA ILE A 444 -40.62 -28.45 25.75
C ILE A 444 -40.58 -27.38 24.64
N GLU A 445 -41.45 -27.46 23.63
CA GLU A 445 -41.57 -26.43 22.58
C GLU A 445 -41.85 -25.05 23.14
N THR A 446 -42.77 -24.94 24.10
CA THR A 446 -43.12 -23.67 24.73
C THR A 446 -41.90 -23.00 25.38
N LYS A 447 -41.08 -23.77 26.11
CA LYS A 447 -39.84 -23.27 26.72
C LYS A 447 -38.84 -22.81 25.67
N TYR A 448 -38.67 -23.56 24.59
CA TYR A 448 -37.76 -23.16 23.50
C TYR A 448 -38.28 -21.93 22.73
N MET A 449 -39.59 -21.79 22.52
CA MET A 449 -40.18 -20.61 21.88
C MET A 449 -39.96 -19.34 22.72
N GLU A 450 -40.07 -19.46 24.04
CA GLU A 450 -39.79 -18.36 24.99
C GLU A 450 -38.29 -17.98 24.97
N GLN A 451 -37.37 -18.96 24.94
CA GLN A 451 -35.93 -18.70 24.77
C GLN A 451 -35.59 -18.05 23.43
N LEU A 452 -36.36 -18.35 22.38
CA LEU A 452 -36.27 -17.71 21.07
C LEU A 452 -36.89 -16.30 21.06
N GLY A 453 -37.51 -15.85 22.16
CA GLY A 453 -38.12 -14.51 22.26
C GLY A 453 -39.39 -14.35 21.43
N LEU A 454 -40.06 -15.45 21.07
CA LEU A 454 -41.35 -15.42 20.38
C LEU A 454 -42.49 -15.31 21.40
N PRO A 455 -43.59 -14.60 21.07
CA PRO A 455 -44.75 -14.54 21.96
C PRO A 455 -45.34 -15.95 22.11
N VAL A 456 -45.63 -16.37 23.33
CA VAL A 456 -46.21 -17.70 23.60
C VAL A 456 -47.67 -17.53 24.04
N PRO A 457 -48.61 -18.35 23.54
CA PRO A 457 -49.99 -18.34 24.04
C PRO A 457 -50.08 -18.56 25.55
N GLU A 458 -50.96 -17.83 26.22
CA GLU A 458 -51.08 -17.87 27.69
C GLU A 458 -51.41 -19.28 28.22
N LEU A 459 -52.22 -20.04 27.48
CA LEU A 459 -52.57 -21.42 27.79
C LEU A 459 -51.34 -22.36 27.75
N ALA A 460 -50.47 -22.19 26.75
CA ALA A 460 -49.25 -22.98 26.62
C ALA A 460 -48.26 -22.64 27.74
N ARG A 461 -48.12 -21.34 28.05
CA ARG A 461 -47.31 -20.85 29.17
C ARG A 461 -47.81 -21.39 30.52
N TYR A 462 -49.13 -21.38 30.74
CA TYR A 462 -49.73 -21.95 31.95
C TYR A 462 -49.42 -23.44 32.09
N VAL A 463 -49.57 -24.22 31.01
CA VAL A 463 -49.27 -25.67 31.01
C VAL A 463 -47.79 -25.93 31.27
N ALA A 464 -46.89 -25.14 30.67
CA ALA A 464 -45.45 -25.26 30.91
C ALA A 464 -45.05 -24.95 32.36
N LEU A 465 -45.68 -23.96 33.00
CA LEU A 465 -45.46 -23.64 34.42
C LEU A 465 -45.92 -24.75 35.38
N GLN A 466 -46.91 -25.55 34.97
CA GLN A 466 -47.42 -26.67 35.78
C GLN A 466 -46.73 -28.00 35.46
N GLU A 467 -45.68 -28.03 34.63
CA GLU A 467 -44.96 -29.25 34.23
C GLU A 467 -44.51 -30.10 35.43
N ASP A 468 -43.89 -29.51 36.44
CA ASP A 468 -43.43 -30.23 37.63
C ASP A 468 -44.58 -30.94 38.35
N LYS A 469 -45.76 -30.32 38.38
CA LYS A 469 -46.95 -30.94 38.96
C LYS A 469 -47.42 -32.10 38.09
N PHE A 470 -47.54 -31.89 36.78
CA PHE A 470 -47.93 -32.95 35.86
C PHE A 470 -46.97 -34.14 35.91
N LEU A 471 -45.65 -33.93 35.90
CA LEU A 471 -44.65 -34.98 36.01
C LEU A 471 -44.74 -35.73 37.35
N ARG A 472 -44.86 -35.02 38.47
CA ARG A 472 -45.02 -35.64 39.79
C ARG A 472 -46.29 -36.48 39.88
N TYR A 473 -47.42 -35.98 39.38
CA TYR A 473 -48.68 -36.72 39.36
C TYR A 473 -48.60 -37.93 38.44
N THR A 474 -48.03 -37.79 37.24
CA THR A 474 -47.80 -38.89 36.30
C THR A 474 -46.90 -39.98 36.90
N SER A 475 -45.78 -39.63 37.54
CA SER A 475 -44.91 -40.60 38.20
C SER A 475 -45.59 -41.30 39.38
N LYS A 476 -46.35 -40.56 40.21
CA LYS A 476 -47.09 -41.14 41.34
C LYS A 476 -48.20 -42.07 40.89
N LEU A 477 -49.00 -41.66 39.90
CA LEU A 477 -50.06 -42.46 39.33
C LEU A 477 -49.49 -43.69 38.62
N LYS A 478 -48.41 -43.56 37.86
CA LYS A 478 -47.71 -44.71 37.25
C LYS A 478 -47.20 -45.69 38.30
N ALA A 479 -46.55 -45.21 39.37
CA ALA A 479 -46.08 -46.06 40.46
C ALA A 479 -47.22 -46.72 41.26
N MET A 480 -48.40 -46.09 41.33
CA MET A 480 -49.61 -46.65 41.94
C MET A 480 -50.23 -47.72 41.05
N LEU A 481 -50.32 -47.47 39.74
CA LEU A 481 -50.79 -48.43 38.74
C LEU A 481 -49.85 -49.64 38.65
N ASP A 482 -48.54 -49.45 38.62
CA ASP A 482 -47.55 -50.53 38.60
C ASP A 482 -47.65 -51.41 39.85
N ARG A 483 -47.93 -50.80 41.02
CA ARG A 483 -48.20 -51.54 42.27
C ARG A 483 -49.51 -52.31 42.21
N TYR A 484 -50.57 -51.68 41.68
CA TYR A 484 -51.85 -52.34 41.47
C TYR A 484 -51.72 -53.54 40.52
N HIS A 485 -51.06 -53.38 39.36
CA HIS A 485 -50.83 -54.47 38.41
C HIS A 485 -49.99 -55.59 39.02
N LYS A 486 -48.93 -55.27 39.78
CA LYS A 486 -48.14 -56.29 40.50
C LYS A 486 -48.99 -57.06 41.51
N LEU A 487 -49.81 -56.37 42.31
CA LEU A 487 -50.70 -57.01 43.28
C LEU A 487 -51.75 -57.89 42.59
N MET A 488 -52.37 -57.40 41.52
CA MET A 488 -53.36 -58.17 40.75
C MET A 488 -52.76 -59.42 40.08
N HIS A 489 -51.50 -59.36 39.65
CA HIS A 489 -50.78 -60.51 39.10
C HIS A 489 -50.33 -61.51 40.17
N MET A 490 -50.06 -61.07 41.40
CA MET A 490 -49.58 -61.94 42.49
C MET A 490 -50.70 -62.66 43.26
N MET A 491 -51.95 -62.18 43.20
CA MET A 491 -53.05 -62.74 44.00
C MET A 491 -53.71 -63.99 43.39
N ASN A 492 -54.01 -64.98 44.23
CA ASN A 492 -54.77 -66.19 43.88
C ASN A 492 -56.29 -65.98 43.95
N GLU A 493 -57.09 -66.82 43.27
CA GLU A 493 -58.55 -66.63 43.17
C GLU A 493 -59.30 -66.63 44.52
N ALA A 494 -58.79 -67.34 45.52
CA ALA A 494 -59.34 -67.36 46.87
C ALA A 494 -59.11 -66.03 47.61
N GLU A 495 -57.94 -65.40 47.43
CA GLU A 495 -57.57 -64.12 48.04
C GLU A 495 -58.34 -62.96 47.38
N ILE A 496 -58.61 -63.06 46.07
CA ILE A 496 -59.45 -62.11 45.34
C ILE A 496 -60.90 -62.15 45.84
N LYS A 497 -61.42 -63.32 46.22
CA LYS A 497 -62.76 -63.45 46.82
C LYS A 497 -62.81 -62.90 48.26
N LEU A 498 -61.73 -63.04 49.03
CA LEU A 498 -61.65 -62.60 50.44
C LEU A 498 -61.47 -61.08 50.56
N LEU A 499 -60.73 -60.46 49.64
CA LEU A 499 -60.50 -59.01 49.57
C LEU A 499 -61.46 -58.29 48.61
N ASN A 500 -62.54 -58.95 48.20
CA ASN A 500 -63.43 -58.48 47.14
C ASN A 500 -64.09 -57.13 47.45
N ASP A 501 -64.41 -56.88 48.73
CA ASP A 501 -65.04 -55.62 49.18
C ASP A 501 -64.04 -54.45 49.09
N TYR A 502 -62.80 -54.66 49.54
CA TYR A 502 -61.71 -53.68 49.41
C TYR A 502 -61.34 -53.42 47.94
N LEU A 503 -61.34 -54.47 47.11
CA LEU A 503 -61.16 -54.32 45.67
C LEU A 503 -62.30 -53.54 45.04
N GLN A 504 -63.57 -53.77 45.42
CA GLN A 504 -64.69 -52.97 44.89
C GLN A 504 -64.59 -51.49 45.27
N GLU A 505 -64.12 -51.16 46.48
CA GLU A 505 -63.90 -49.79 46.91
C GLU A 505 -62.78 -49.10 46.12
N LEU A 506 -61.65 -49.79 45.95
CA LEU A 506 -60.53 -49.32 45.12
C LEU A 506 -60.94 -49.14 43.65
N TRP A 507 -61.79 -50.03 43.13
CA TRP A 507 -62.35 -49.92 41.79
C TRP A 507 -63.34 -48.77 41.65
N LYS A 508 -64.13 -48.43 42.67
CA LYS A 508 -64.97 -47.22 42.67
C LYS A 508 -64.11 -45.95 42.57
N LEU A 509 -62.97 -45.92 43.27
CA LEU A 509 -62.00 -44.81 43.20
C LEU A 509 -61.33 -44.73 41.82
N LEU A 510 -60.84 -45.85 41.28
CA LEU A 510 -60.25 -45.89 39.92
C LEU A 510 -61.28 -45.55 38.83
N LYS A 511 -62.54 -45.96 38.99
CA LYS A 511 -63.65 -45.62 38.07
C LYS A 511 -63.98 -44.12 38.12
N THR A 512 -63.76 -43.47 39.25
CA THR A 512 -63.89 -42.01 39.38
C THR A 512 -62.76 -41.30 38.62
N GLY A 513 -61.53 -41.84 38.67
CA GLY A 513 -60.40 -41.39 37.86
C GLY A 513 -60.55 -41.61 36.35
N TYR A 514 -61.26 -42.67 35.96
CA TYR A 514 -61.56 -42.99 34.56
C TYR A 514 -62.70 -42.15 33.96
N LYS A 515 -63.73 -41.77 34.76
CA LYS A 515 -64.95 -41.11 34.23
C LYS A 515 -65.06 -39.61 34.47
N ARG A 516 -64.46 -39.08 35.54
CA ARG A 516 -64.74 -37.71 36.02
C ARG A 516 -63.51 -36.83 36.13
N LEU A 517 -62.35 -37.41 36.43
CA LEU A 517 -61.11 -36.65 36.58
C LEU A 517 -60.45 -36.45 35.21
N THR A 518 -60.20 -35.19 34.88
CA THR A 518 -59.51 -34.74 33.66
C THR A 518 -58.24 -34.01 34.03
N TRP A 519 -57.28 -33.88 33.10
CA TRP A 519 -56.03 -33.18 33.38
C TRP A 519 -56.22 -31.69 33.75
N LYS A 520 -57.36 -31.06 33.40
CA LYS A 520 -57.77 -29.74 33.93
C LYS A 520 -57.98 -29.74 35.45
N SER A 521 -58.61 -30.79 36.00
CA SER A 521 -58.86 -30.89 37.45
C SER A 521 -57.56 -31.07 38.25
N VAL A 522 -56.57 -31.76 37.68
CA VAL A 522 -55.23 -31.92 38.26
C VAL A 522 -54.47 -30.58 38.28
N GLY A 523 -54.58 -29.78 37.22
CA GLY A 523 -53.96 -28.45 37.14
C GLY A 523 -54.53 -27.46 38.16
N ASN A 524 -55.80 -27.60 38.52
CA ASN A 524 -56.49 -26.71 39.47
C ASN A 524 -56.35 -27.12 40.94
N GLY A 525 -55.59 -28.18 41.23
CA GLY A 525 -55.27 -28.58 42.61
C GLY A 525 -56.35 -29.40 43.30
N ASP A 526 -57.29 -30.01 42.55
CA ASP A 526 -58.24 -30.92 43.19
C ASP A 526 -57.51 -32.15 43.73
N THR A 527 -57.77 -32.42 44.99
CA THR A 527 -57.19 -33.46 45.84
C THR A 527 -57.55 -34.86 45.33
N ILE A 528 -56.80 -35.35 44.34
CA ILE A 528 -57.00 -36.68 43.75
C ILE A 528 -56.24 -37.79 44.53
N LEU A 529 -55.36 -37.42 45.46
CA LEU A 529 -54.47 -38.36 46.19
C LEU A 529 -54.52 -38.19 47.72
N LYS A 530 -55.71 -37.97 48.29
CA LYS A 530 -55.91 -38.23 49.73
C LYS A 530 -56.53 -39.59 49.92
#